data_AF-A0A0J7Z6M3-F1
#
_entry.id   AF-A0A0J7Z6M3-F1
#
_cell.length_a   1.000
_cell.length_b   1.000
_cell.length_c   1.000
_cell.angle_alpha   90.00
_cell.angle_beta   90.00
_cell.angle_gamma   90.00
#
_symmetry.space_group_name_H-M   'P 1'
#
loop_
_entity.id
_entity.type
_entity.pdbx_description
1 polymer ?
#
loop_
_entity_poly.entity_id
_entity_poly.type
_entity_poly.pdbx_seq_one_letter_code
_entity_poly.pdbx_strand_id
1 'polypeptide(L)'
;MSAYDRRDLGLLLLRLGAGGVLAAHGAQKLFGWFGGHGIEGTGQFMESVGYTPGKASATAAGLAETGGGTLLALGLATPAAGAAAAGGMAGAAAVHAPNGFFNQEGGYEYAATLALAATGLAITGPGRLSVDHALGHVFDRGWMVPTALGATAAVTALVVGARNRRLDRAEKEEGAEGFEGQESLFGE
;
A
#
# COMPACT_ATOMS: atom_id res chain seq x y z
N MET A 1 32.44 14.55 17.84
CA MET A 1 31.46 14.52 16.74
C MET A 1 31.52 13.14 16.12
N SER A 2 30.53 12.28 16.38
CA SER A 2 30.51 10.95 15.77
C SER A 2 30.11 11.13 14.30
N ALA A 3 31.04 10.88 13.39
CA ALA A 3 30.75 10.77 11.97
C ALA A 3 29.63 9.74 11.77
N TYR A 4 28.66 10.05 10.93
CA TYR A 4 27.61 9.10 10.55
C TYR A 4 28.25 7.86 9.92
N ASP A 5 27.81 6.68 10.34
CA ASP A 5 28.37 5.44 9.82
C ASP A 5 27.66 5.01 8.51
N ARG A 6 28.16 3.93 7.89
CA ARG A 6 27.58 3.39 6.65
C ARG A 6 26.14 2.93 6.82
N ARG A 7 25.74 2.51 8.02
CA ARG A 7 24.37 2.06 8.32
C ARG A 7 23.43 3.26 8.35
N ASP A 8 23.81 4.35 8.99
CA ASP A 8 23.01 5.59 9.02
C ASP A 8 22.75 6.11 7.60
N LEU A 9 23.79 6.14 6.76
CA LEU A 9 23.67 6.56 5.35
C LEU A 9 22.83 5.58 4.53
N GLY A 10 23.00 4.28 4.73
CA GLY A 10 22.22 3.25 4.05
C GLY A 10 20.73 3.33 4.38
N LEU A 11 20.38 3.51 5.66
CA LEU A 11 19.00 3.68 6.10
C LEU A 11 18.39 4.97 5.53
N LEU A 12 19.14 6.08 5.51
CA LEU A 12 18.68 7.32 4.90
C LEU A 12 18.38 7.12 3.40
N LEU A 13 19.30 6.47 2.66
CA LEU A 13 19.12 6.21 1.24
C LEU A 13 17.88 5.35 0.97
N LEU A 14 17.68 4.27 1.74
CA LEU A 14 16.51 3.41 1.62
C LEU A 14 15.22 4.18 1.95
N ARG A 15 15.22 5.02 2.99
CA ARG A 15 14.07 5.86 3.35
C ARG A 15 13.73 6.85 2.26
N LEU A 16 14.71 7.59 1.73
CA LEU A 16 14.48 8.55 0.66
C LEU A 16 14.02 7.87 -0.63
N GLY A 17 14.61 6.73 -0.99
CA GLY A 17 14.24 5.97 -2.18
C GLY A 17 12.82 5.38 -2.08
N ALA A 18 12.59 4.49 -1.12
CA ALA A 18 11.29 3.82 -0.96
C ALA A 18 10.19 4.81 -0.57
N GLY A 19 10.47 5.70 0.39
CA GLY A 19 9.52 6.72 0.83
C GLY A 19 9.20 7.75 -0.26
N GLY A 20 10.19 8.18 -1.03
CA GLY A 20 9.98 9.10 -2.15
C GLY A 20 9.14 8.51 -3.28
N VAL A 21 9.40 7.25 -3.65
CA VAL A 21 8.58 6.51 -4.62
C VAL A 21 7.12 6.42 -4.17
N LEU A 22 6.89 6.00 -2.92
CA LEU A 22 5.54 5.91 -2.36
C LEU A 22 4.87 7.29 -2.29
N ALA A 23 5.63 8.33 -1.91
CA ALA A 23 5.10 9.68 -1.87
C ALA A 23 4.63 10.16 -3.25
N ALA A 24 5.42 9.86 -4.30
CA ALA A 24 5.07 10.17 -5.69
C ALA A 24 3.82 9.40 -6.16
N HIS A 25 3.75 8.09 -5.89
CA HIS A 25 2.57 7.27 -6.23
C HIS A 25 1.31 7.73 -5.50
N GLY A 26 1.41 8.05 -4.21
CA GLY A 26 0.28 8.60 -3.47
C GLY A 26 -0.14 9.97 -4.02
N ALA A 27 0.81 10.81 -4.44
CA ALA A 27 0.52 12.12 -5.02
C ALA A 27 -0.16 12.00 -6.40
N GLN A 28 0.18 10.97 -7.19
CA GLN A 28 -0.57 10.62 -8.40
C GLN A 28 -2.03 10.28 -8.07
N LYS A 29 -2.27 9.52 -7.01
CA LYS A 29 -3.61 9.10 -6.57
C LYS A 29 -4.42 10.25 -5.97
N LEU A 30 -3.83 11.08 -5.12
CA LEU A 30 -4.54 12.16 -4.42
C LEU A 30 -4.71 13.41 -5.26
N PHE A 31 -3.64 13.82 -5.95
CA PHE A 31 -3.56 15.16 -6.54
C PHE A 31 -3.43 15.13 -8.07
N GLY A 32 -3.30 13.95 -8.68
CA GLY A 32 -3.06 13.83 -10.12
C GLY A 32 -1.69 14.34 -10.55
N TRP A 33 -0.76 14.49 -9.61
CA TRP A 33 0.61 14.94 -9.92
C TRP A 33 1.36 13.89 -10.72
N PHE A 34 2.46 14.28 -11.37
CA PHE A 34 3.32 13.36 -12.13
C PHE A 34 2.55 12.51 -13.18
N GLY A 35 1.54 13.11 -13.82
CA GLY A 35 0.69 12.44 -14.80
C GLY A 35 -0.30 11.43 -14.20
N GLY A 36 -0.59 11.52 -12.90
CA GLY A 36 -1.56 10.68 -12.22
C GLY A 36 -3.02 11.03 -12.53
N HIS A 37 -3.93 10.12 -12.18
CA HIS A 37 -5.37 10.24 -12.49
C HIS A 37 -6.17 11.02 -11.42
N GLY A 38 -5.54 11.40 -10.31
CA GLY A 38 -6.21 12.02 -9.17
C GLY A 38 -7.26 11.11 -8.53
N ILE A 39 -7.97 11.65 -7.54
CA ILE A 39 -8.92 10.87 -6.72
C ILE A 39 -10.07 10.33 -7.57
N GLU A 40 -10.52 11.08 -8.57
CA GLU A 40 -11.66 10.68 -9.39
C GLU A 40 -11.32 9.45 -10.24
N GLY A 41 -10.26 9.52 -11.04
CA GLY A 41 -9.87 8.40 -11.91
C GLY A 41 -9.32 7.21 -11.12
N THR A 42 -8.57 7.46 -10.04
CA THR A 42 -8.13 6.38 -9.13
C THR A 42 -9.32 5.74 -8.43
N GLY A 43 -10.34 6.52 -8.06
CA GLY A 43 -11.55 6.01 -7.45
C GLY A 43 -12.31 5.07 -8.37
N GLN A 44 -12.48 5.45 -9.64
CA GLN A 44 -13.09 4.60 -10.66
C GLN A 44 -12.31 3.29 -10.84
N PHE A 45 -10.98 3.35 -10.91
CA PHE A 45 -10.13 2.16 -10.97
C PHE A 45 -10.27 1.26 -9.73
N MET A 46 -10.30 1.84 -8.53
CA MET A 46 -10.47 1.08 -7.29
C MET A 46 -11.80 0.32 -7.29
N GLU A 47 -12.86 0.97 -7.75
CA GLU A 47 -14.18 0.35 -7.86
C GLU A 47 -14.19 -0.80 -8.87
N SER A 48 -13.56 -0.62 -10.04
CA SER A 48 -13.47 -1.68 -11.06
C SER A 48 -12.68 -2.90 -10.62
N VAL A 49 -11.81 -2.76 -9.61
CA VAL A 49 -11.06 -3.89 -9.03
C VAL A 49 -11.65 -4.38 -7.71
N GLY A 50 -12.87 -3.97 -7.34
CA GLY A 50 -13.62 -4.48 -6.17
C GLY A 50 -13.39 -3.74 -4.85
N TYR A 51 -12.63 -2.64 -4.85
CA TYR A 51 -12.49 -1.76 -3.68
C TYR A 51 -13.59 -0.69 -3.67
N THR A 52 -14.71 -1.01 -3.04
CA THR A 52 -15.89 -0.12 -2.94
C THR A 52 -16.06 0.43 -1.51
N PRO A 53 -16.36 1.74 -1.31
CA PRO A 53 -16.51 2.78 -2.33
C PRO A 53 -15.19 3.24 -2.94
N GLY A 54 -15.12 3.35 -4.27
CA GLY A 54 -13.88 3.61 -5.00
C GLY A 54 -13.12 4.85 -4.54
N LYS A 55 -13.81 6.00 -4.41
CA LYS A 55 -13.19 7.26 -3.94
C LYS A 55 -12.61 7.16 -2.53
N ALA A 56 -13.30 6.47 -1.62
CA ALA A 56 -12.84 6.30 -0.25
C ALA A 56 -11.58 5.43 -0.21
N SER A 57 -11.58 4.32 -0.98
CA SER A 57 -10.41 3.44 -1.13
C SER A 57 -9.23 4.16 -1.79
N ALA A 58 -9.47 4.95 -2.84
CA ALA A 58 -8.45 5.77 -3.50
C ALA A 58 -7.85 6.81 -2.54
N THR A 59 -8.69 7.47 -1.74
CA THR A 59 -8.24 8.43 -0.73
C THR A 59 -7.41 7.75 0.36
N ALA A 60 -7.87 6.60 0.87
CA ALA A 60 -7.15 5.84 1.88
C ALA A 60 -5.78 5.35 1.37
N ALA A 61 -5.74 4.77 0.16
CA ALA A 61 -4.50 4.33 -0.47
C ALA A 61 -3.55 5.50 -0.74
N GLY A 62 -4.07 6.60 -1.30
CA GLY A 62 -3.30 7.80 -1.56
C GLY A 62 -2.72 8.44 -0.29
N LEU A 63 -3.50 8.53 0.79
CA LEU A 63 -3.02 9.03 2.09
C LEU A 63 -1.99 8.10 2.72
N ALA A 64 -2.20 6.78 2.65
CA ALA A 64 -1.23 5.81 3.16
C ALA A 64 0.10 5.90 2.41
N GLU A 65 0.07 6.05 1.09
CA GLU A 65 1.28 6.16 0.25
C GLU A 65 1.96 7.53 0.36
N THR A 66 1.21 8.64 0.24
CA THR A 66 1.78 9.99 0.37
C THR A 66 2.24 10.26 1.79
N GLY A 67 1.36 10.03 2.77
CA GLY A 67 1.66 10.26 4.18
C GLY A 67 2.71 9.29 4.68
N GLY A 68 2.50 7.98 4.50
CA GLY A 68 3.46 6.95 4.90
C GLY A 68 4.80 7.10 4.21
N GLY A 69 4.82 7.33 2.89
CA GLY A 69 6.04 7.55 2.12
C GLY A 69 6.82 8.80 2.55
N THR A 70 6.13 9.93 2.76
CA THR A 70 6.77 11.18 3.20
C THR A 70 7.33 11.04 4.62
N LEU A 71 6.54 10.48 5.55
CA LEU A 71 6.99 10.24 6.92
C LEU A 71 8.18 9.27 6.96
N LEU A 72 8.15 8.22 6.13
CA LEU A 72 9.24 7.27 6.01
C LEU A 72 10.50 7.93 5.45
N ALA A 73 10.38 8.78 4.42
CA ALA A 73 11.50 9.54 3.87
C ALA A 73 12.16 10.44 4.92
N LEU A 74 11.36 11.13 5.73
CA LEU A 74 11.85 11.97 6.83
C LEU A 74 12.40 11.14 8.02
N GLY A 75 12.02 9.87 8.13
CA GLY A 75 12.28 9.04 9.30
C GLY A 75 11.55 9.59 10.52
N LEU A 76 10.25 9.86 10.36
CA LEU A 76 9.34 10.32 11.40
C LEU A 76 8.24 9.27 11.63
N ALA A 77 7.97 8.93 12.89
CA ALA A 77 7.03 7.87 13.26
C ALA A 77 7.28 6.58 12.47
N THR A 78 8.56 6.23 12.32
CA THR A 78 9.05 5.22 11.36
C THR A 78 8.33 3.87 11.44
N PRO A 79 8.04 3.31 12.64
CA PRO A 79 7.25 2.08 12.75
C PRO A 79 5.86 2.20 12.11
N ALA A 80 5.16 3.31 12.36
CA ALA A 80 3.82 3.55 11.82
C ALA A 80 3.86 3.89 10.33
N ALA A 81 4.81 4.72 9.89
CA ALA A 81 4.97 5.10 8.50
C ALA A 81 5.29 3.89 7.60
N GLY A 82 6.24 3.06 8.02
CA GLY A 82 6.61 1.85 7.29
C GLY A 82 5.49 0.79 7.30
N ALA A 83 4.76 0.64 8.42
CA ALA A 83 3.60 -0.24 8.47
C ALA A 83 2.48 0.23 7.51
N ALA A 84 2.13 1.51 7.51
CA ALA A 84 1.11 2.07 6.62
C ALA A 84 1.47 1.89 5.15
N ALA A 85 2.73 2.19 4.79
CA ALA A 85 3.27 1.94 3.45
C ALA A 85 3.17 0.46 3.05
N ALA A 86 3.56 -0.45 3.94
CA ALA A 86 3.48 -1.88 3.70
C ALA A 86 2.04 -2.38 3.51
N GLY A 87 1.09 -1.88 4.31
CA GLY A 87 -0.33 -2.20 4.16
C GLY A 87 -0.92 -1.72 2.83
N GLY A 88 -0.59 -0.49 2.42
CA GLY A 88 -0.99 0.04 1.11
C GLY A 88 -0.45 -0.81 -0.05
N MET A 89 0.82 -1.19 0.03
CA MET A 89 1.44 -2.07 -0.97
C MET A 89 0.89 -3.50 -0.95
N ALA A 90 0.48 -4.03 0.20
CA ALA A 90 -0.22 -5.31 0.27
C ALA A 90 -1.61 -5.25 -0.40
N GLY A 91 -2.34 -4.14 -0.23
CA GLY A 91 -3.58 -3.88 -0.96
C GLY A 91 -3.36 -3.80 -2.48
N ALA A 92 -2.30 -3.15 -2.92
CA ALA A 92 -1.90 -3.10 -4.33
C ALA A 92 -1.49 -4.48 -4.85
N ALA A 93 -0.68 -5.23 -4.09
CA ALA A 93 -0.26 -6.59 -4.46
C ALA A 93 -1.46 -7.52 -4.67
N ALA A 94 -2.52 -7.40 -3.87
CA ALA A 94 -3.75 -8.18 -4.05
C ALA A 94 -4.49 -7.89 -5.37
N VAL A 95 -4.35 -6.68 -5.93
CA VAL A 95 -4.90 -6.32 -7.25
C VAL A 95 -4.09 -6.96 -8.37
N HIS A 96 -2.77 -6.98 -8.21
CA HIS A 96 -1.83 -7.47 -9.23
C HIS A 96 -1.53 -8.97 -9.14
N ALA A 97 -1.90 -9.64 -8.04
CA ALA A 97 -1.66 -11.07 -7.83
C ALA A 97 -2.19 -11.99 -8.95
N PRO A 98 -3.37 -11.76 -9.57
CA PRO A 98 -3.85 -12.58 -10.67
C PRO A 98 -2.95 -12.54 -11.92
N ASN A 99 -2.15 -11.49 -12.10
CA ASN A 99 -1.24 -11.33 -13.24
C ASN A 99 0.11 -12.05 -13.02
N GLY A 100 0.25 -12.83 -11.96
CA GLY A 100 1.52 -13.49 -11.62
C GLY A 100 2.51 -12.59 -10.90
N PHE A 101 3.78 -13.01 -10.86
CA PHE A 101 4.81 -12.33 -10.07
C PHE A 101 5.36 -11.09 -10.78
N PHE A 102 5.83 -11.23 -12.02
CA PHE A 102 6.67 -10.23 -12.69
C PHE A 102 5.94 -8.93 -13.02
N ASN A 103 6.54 -7.80 -12.68
CA ASN A 103 5.94 -6.48 -12.91
C ASN A 103 5.78 -6.17 -14.41
N GLN A 104 6.59 -6.78 -15.28
CA GLN A 104 6.49 -6.59 -16.73
C GLN A 104 5.16 -7.13 -17.30
N GLU A 105 4.57 -8.11 -16.62
CA GLU A 105 3.26 -8.69 -16.95
C GLU A 105 2.12 -8.02 -16.17
N GLY A 106 2.42 -6.95 -15.41
CA GLY A 106 1.47 -6.33 -14.50
C GLY A 106 1.30 -7.09 -13.18
N GLY A 107 2.25 -7.96 -12.84
CA GLY A 107 2.29 -8.75 -11.60
C GLY A 107 2.67 -7.93 -10.36
N TYR A 108 2.65 -8.59 -9.20
CA TYR A 108 2.75 -7.92 -7.90
C TYR A 108 4.18 -7.66 -7.39
N GLU A 109 5.23 -8.04 -8.15
CA GLU A 109 6.65 -7.94 -7.78
C GLU A 109 7.03 -6.57 -7.20
N TYR A 110 6.64 -5.48 -7.87
CA TYR A 110 7.01 -4.13 -7.46
C TYR A 110 6.35 -3.74 -6.13
N ALA A 111 5.05 -4.00 -6.01
CA ALA A 111 4.30 -3.75 -4.78
C ALA A 111 4.87 -4.58 -3.62
N ALA A 112 5.15 -5.87 -3.83
CA ALA A 112 5.75 -6.72 -2.79
C ALA A 112 7.15 -6.24 -2.37
N THR A 113 7.96 -5.79 -3.32
CA THR A 113 9.32 -5.28 -3.03
C THR A 113 9.26 -3.99 -2.20
N LEU A 114 8.37 -3.05 -2.54
CA LEU A 114 8.14 -1.85 -1.74
C LEU A 114 7.56 -2.18 -0.35
N ALA A 115 6.63 -3.14 -0.26
CA ALA A 115 6.10 -3.61 1.02
C ALA A 115 7.20 -4.19 1.91
N LEU A 116 8.10 -5.01 1.34
CA LEU A 116 9.23 -5.59 2.04
C LEU A 116 10.21 -4.51 2.53
N ALA A 117 10.55 -3.55 1.66
CA ALA A 117 11.43 -2.45 2.02
C ALA A 117 10.84 -1.57 3.14
N ALA A 118 9.55 -1.21 3.04
CA ALA A 118 8.86 -0.43 4.05
C ALA A 118 8.75 -1.18 5.39
N THR A 119 8.45 -2.47 5.36
CA THR A 119 8.42 -3.32 6.57
C THR A 119 9.81 -3.44 7.20
N GLY A 120 10.84 -3.64 6.39
CA GLY A 120 12.23 -3.67 6.84
C GLY A 120 12.63 -2.36 7.53
N LEU A 121 12.24 -1.21 6.97
CA LEU A 121 12.46 0.10 7.59
C LEU A 121 11.67 0.29 8.89
N ALA A 122 10.41 -0.18 8.95
CA ALA A 122 9.61 -0.15 10.17
C ALA A 122 10.27 -0.94 11.32
N ILE A 123 10.94 -2.05 11.00
CA ILE A 123 11.58 -2.93 11.98
C ILE A 123 12.98 -2.43 12.36
N THR A 124 13.77 -2.01 11.36
CA THR A 124 15.17 -1.60 11.57
C THR A 124 15.30 -0.22 12.19
N GLY A 125 14.24 0.59 12.08
CA GLY A 125 14.16 1.93 12.64
C GLY A 125 14.73 3.02 11.71
N PRO A 126 14.66 4.28 12.15
CA PRO A 126 14.94 5.46 11.34
C PRO A 126 16.43 5.73 11.07
N GLY A 127 17.33 5.20 11.90
CA GLY A 127 18.74 5.60 11.93
C GLY A 127 18.95 7.00 12.51
N ARG A 128 20.21 7.45 12.65
CA ARG A 128 20.54 8.73 13.31
C ARG A 128 20.24 9.97 12.46
N LEU A 129 20.21 9.81 11.12
CA LEU A 129 19.88 10.87 10.17
C LEU A 129 18.36 10.99 9.95
N SER A 130 17.60 11.21 11.02
CA SER A 130 16.14 11.17 10.99
C SER A 130 15.49 12.18 11.92
N VAL A 131 14.22 12.49 11.66
CA VAL A 131 13.43 13.36 12.55
C VAL A 131 13.13 12.65 13.88
N ASP A 132 12.85 11.34 13.87
CA ASP A 132 12.66 10.56 15.09
C ASP A 132 13.87 10.65 16.02
N HIS A 133 15.10 10.55 15.48
CA HIS A 133 16.31 10.71 16.26
C HIS A 133 16.46 12.14 16.81
N ALA A 134 16.17 13.16 16.00
CA ALA A 134 16.20 14.56 16.42
C ALA A 134 15.18 14.87 17.54
N LEU A 135 14.05 14.16 17.56
CA LEU A 135 13.01 14.27 18.59
C LEU A 135 13.23 13.33 19.79
N GLY A 136 14.34 12.58 19.84
CA GLY A 136 14.62 11.66 20.95
C GLY A 136 13.74 10.41 20.96
N HIS A 137 13.36 9.88 19.79
CA HIS A 137 12.60 8.64 19.60
C HIS A 137 11.22 8.62 20.25
N VAL A 138 10.55 9.77 20.33
CA VAL A 138 9.18 9.88 20.87
C VAL A 138 8.20 9.00 20.08
N PHE A 139 8.35 8.93 18.75
CA PHE A 139 7.49 8.17 17.84
C PHE A 139 8.10 6.88 17.30
N ASP A 140 9.22 6.43 17.87
CA ASP A 140 10.00 5.27 17.42
C ASP A 140 10.41 4.41 18.62
N ARG A 141 9.42 3.96 19.40
CA ARG A 141 9.64 3.08 20.55
C ARG A 141 9.47 1.62 20.13
N GLY A 142 10.23 0.72 20.74
CA GLY A 142 10.22 -0.70 20.37
C GLY A 142 8.84 -1.37 20.39
N TRP A 143 7.94 -0.98 21.30
CA TRP A 143 6.57 -1.53 21.34
C TRP A 143 5.70 -1.06 20.16
N MET A 144 6.02 0.08 19.55
CA MET A 144 5.25 0.64 18.43
C MET A 144 5.40 -0.20 17.16
N VAL A 145 6.51 -0.92 17.00
CA VAL A 145 6.76 -1.80 15.84
C VAL A 145 5.72 -2.93 15.74
N PRO A 146 5.60 -3.85 16.73
CA PRO A 146 4.61 -4.91 16.66
C PRO A 146 3.17 -4.37 16.69
N THR A 147 2.91 -3.26 17.39
CA THR A 147 1.57 -2.64 17.38
C THR A 147 1.21 -2.11 16.00
N ALA A 148 2.09 -1.35 15.35
CA ALA A 148 1.82 -0.78 14.03
C ALA A 148 1.70 -1.87 12.97
N LEU A 149 2.60 -2.84 12.95
CA LEU A 149 2.54 -3.95 11.99
C LEU A 149 1.33 -4.84 12.23
N GLY A 150 1.02 -5.19 13.48
CA GLY A 150 -0.15 -6.00 13.82
C GLY A 150 -1.47 -5.32 13.48
N ALA A 151 -1.61 -4.04 13.81
CA ALA A 151 -2.80 -3.26 13.47
C ALA A 151 -2.96 -3.12 11.95
N THR A 152 -1.90 -2.78 11.23
CA THR A 152 -1.97 -2.63 9.77
C THR A 152 -2.22 -3.96 9.08
N ALA A 153 -1.62 -5.07 9.54
CA ALA A 153 -1.90 -6.41 9.02
C ALA A 153 -3.37 -6.79 9.21
N ALA A 154 -3.95 -6.53 10.39
CA ALA A 154 -5.37 -6.79 10.64
C ALA A 154 -6.28 -5.95 9.73
N VAL A 155 -6.02 -4.64 9.61
CA VAL A 155 -6.79 -3.75 8.72
C VAL A 155 -6.68 -4.19 7.27
N THR A 156 -5.47 -4.50 6.80
CA THR A 156 -5.22 -4.93 5.41
C THR A 156 -5.94 -6.25 5.12
N ALA A 157 -5.84 -7.23 6.03
CA ALA A 157 -6.53 -8.51 5.87
C ALA A 157 -8.05 -8.34 5.82
N LEU A 158 -8.62 -7.44 6.63
CA LEU A 158 -10.05 -7.13 6.59
C LEU A 158 -10.45 -6.46 5.27
N VAL A 159 -9.68 -5.48 4.80
CA VAL A 159 -9.95 -4.73 3.57
C VAL A 159 -9.83 -5.62 2.33
N VAL A 160 -8.73 -6.35 2.20
CA VAL A 160 -8.50 -7.29 1.08
C VAL A 160 -9.49 -8.46 1.15
N GLY A 161 -9.75 -8.99 2.34
CA GLY A 161 -10.73 -10.06 2.53
C GLY A 161 -12.18 -9.63 2.23
N ALA A 162 -12.53 -8.37 2.48
CA ALA A 162 -13.82 -7.81 2.08
C ALA A 162 -13.91 -7.61 0.57
N ARG A 163 -12.82 -7.15 -0.08
CA ARG A 163 -12.72 -7.07 -1.55
C ARG A 163 -12.91 -8.44 -2.19
N ASN A 164 -12.13 -9.44 -1.78
CA ASN A 164 -12.17 -10.76 -2.43
C ASN A 164 -13.55 -11.39 -2.31
N ARG A 165 -14.20 -11.31 -1.13
CA ARG A 165 -15.58 -11.79 -0.95
C ARG A 165 -16.60 -11.12 -1.88
N ARG A 166 -16.37 -9.85 -2.26
CA ARG A 166 -17.25 -9.14 -3.20
C ARG A 166 -17.01 -9.60 -4.64
N LEU A 167 -15.75 -9.78 -5.03
CA LEU A 167 -15.40 -10.31 -6.35
C LEU A 167 -15.98 -11.72 -6.54
N ASP A 168 -15.78 -12.61 -5.56
CA ASP A 168 -16.32 -13.98 -5.59
C ASP A 168 -17.86 -14.00 -5.67
N ARG A 169 -18.53 -13.00 -5.11
CA ARG A 169 -19.98 -12.87 -5.16
C ARG A 169 -20.45 -12.39 -6.53
N ALA A 170 -19.80 -11.37 -7.09
CA ALA A 170 -20.11 -10.85 -8.42
C ALA A 170 -19.93 -11.94 -9.49
N GLU A 171 -18.84 -12.70 -9.42
CA GLU A 171 -18.58 -13.82 -10.36
C GLU A 171 -19.68 -14.89 -10.31
N LYS A 172 -20.19 -15.21 -9.11
CA LYS A 172 -21.29 -16.16 -8.94
C LYS A 172 -22.63 -15.64 -9.47
N GLU A 173 -22.90 -14.35 -9.27
CA GLU A 173 -24.12 -13.70 -9.77
C GLU A 173 -24.11 -13.65 -11.31
N GLU A 174 -22.99 -13.24 -11.93
CA GLU A 174 -22.82 -13.26 -13.38
C GLU A 174 -22.93 -14.68 -13.98
N GLY A 175 -22.38 -15.68 -13.30
CA GLY A 175 -22.49 -17.08 -13.72
C GLY A 175 -23.92 -17.63 -13.63
N ALA A 176 -24.70 -17.22 -12.64
CA ALA A 176 -26.10 -17.62 -12.48
C ALA A 176 -27.00 -17.00 -13.57
N GLU A 177 -26.84 -15.70 -13.85
CA GLU A 177 -27.56 -15.03 -14.93
C GLU A 177 -27.23 -15.60 -16.31
N GLY A 178 -25.95 -15.95 -16.54
CA GLY A 178 -25.52 -16.61 -17.78
C GLY A 178 -26.14 -17.99 -17.98
N PHE A 179 -26.36 -18.75 -16.90
CA PHE A 179 -27.02 -20.06 -16.95
C PHE A 179 -28.52 -19.93 -17.25
N GLU A 180 -29.23 -19.03 -16.56
CA GLU A 180 -30.64 -18.75 -16.81
C GLU A 180 -30.88 -18.22 -18.23
N GLY A 181 -30.01 -17.33 -18.72
CA GLY A 181 -30.06 -16.83 -20.09
C GLY A 181 -29.87 -17.93 -21.14
N GLN A 182 -29.00 -18.91 -20.87
CA GLN A 182 -28.76 -20.04 -21.76
C GLN A 182 -29.94 -21.03 -21.76
N GLU A 183 -30.51 -21.37 -20.59
CA GLU A 183 -31.73 -22.19 -20.53
C GLU A 183 -32.91 -21.52 -21.27
N SER A 184 -33.04 -20.19 -21.18
CA SER A 184 -34.10 -19.47 -21.90
C SER A 184 -33.94 -19.46 -23.43
N LEU A 185 -32.70 -19.61 -23.94
CA LEU A 185 -32.39 -19.62 -25.38
C LEU A 185 -32.49 -21.01 -26.02
N PHE A 186 -32.34 -22.08 -25.24
CA PHE A 186 -32.37 -23.48 -25.72
C PHE A 186 -33.60 -24.27 -25.24
N GLY A 187 -34.52 -23.62 -24.54
CA GLY A 187 -35.71 -24.24 -23.93
C GLY A 187 -36.99 -24.28 -24.78
N GLU A 188 -36.93 -23.99 -26.09
CA GLU A 188 -38.05 -24.17 -27.04
C GLU A 188 -37.90 -25.40 -27.94
#